data_AF-A0A1S3WYS7-F1
#
_entry.id   AF-A0A1S3WYS7-F1
#
_cell.length_a   1.000
_cell.length_b   1.000
_cell.length_c   1.000
_cell.angle_alpha   90.00
_cell.angle_beta   90.00
_cell.angle_gamma   90.00
#
_symmetry.space_group_name_H-M   'P 1'
#
loop_
_entity.id
_entity.type
_entity.pdbx_description
1 polymer ?
#
loop_
_entity_poly.entity_id
_entity_poly.type
_entity_poly.pdbx_seq_one_letter_code
_entity_poly.pdbx_strand_id
1 'polypeptide(L)'
;MMKKFTKQRSLVKPAKTRFATAFLTLHRMYEQKSNLKKLFVSDEYTNSAYGREARGRESADIILSPSFWNNVVHALKIGGPLVKVLRLVDEEQMPPMGYLYEAMDRAKEAIQVSFSDQGKYKRVFEIIDKRWDSKLHSPLHAAGLVLNPELFYDNEERILGDEPLLNGYYECIEKLIPEESVQDKITEQFSIYRNVEQLFGKNMAIRQRKTN
;
A
#
# COMPACT_ATOMS: atom_id res chain seq x y z
N MET A 1 7.00 -30.81 16.58
CA MET A 1 8.25 -30.11 16.22
C MET A 1 8.05 -28.62 15.90
N MET A 2 7.49 -28.23 14.75
CA MET A 2 7.38 -26.82 14.33
C MET A 2 6.81 -25.85 15.40
N LYS A 3 5.67 -26.18 16.02
CA LYS A 3 5.05 -25.37 17.09
C LYS A 3 5.96 -25.14 18.31
N LYS A 4 6.82 -26.10 18.66
CA LYS A 4 7.78 -25.98 19.77
C LYS A 4 8.81 -24.89 19.48
N PHE A 5 9.39 -24.92 18.27
CA PHE A 5 10.41 -23.96 17.86
C PHE A 5 9.83 -22.56 17.59
N THR A 6 8.61 -22.46 17.07
CA THR A 6 7.95 -21.17 16.82
C THR A 6 7.22 -20.60 18.04
N LYS A 7 7.39 -21.17 19.24
CA LYS A 7 6.69 -20.75 20.47
C LYS A 7 5.17 -20.69 20.29
N GLN A 8 4.60 -21.75 19.71
CA GLN A 8 3.18 -21.92 19.37
C GLN A 8 2.65 -20.92 18.32
N ARG A 9 3.50 -20.09 17.71
CA ARG A 9 3.07 -19.19 16.63
C ARG A 9 2.88 -19.98 15.34
N SER A 10 1.65 -19.96 14.82
CA SER A 10 1.37 -20.46 13.46
C SER A 10 2.13 -19.64 12.43
N LEU A 11 2.77 -20.32 11.48
CA LEU A 11 3.41 -19.67 10.32
C LEU A 11 2.36 -19.13 9.35
N VAL A 12 1.34 -19.94 9.06
CA VAL A 12 0.23 -19.52 8.21
C VAL A 12 -0.61 -18.51 8.97
N LYS A 13 -0.80 -17.33 8.37
CA LYS A 13 -1.68 -16.28 8.89
C LYS A 13 -2.80 -16.03 7.89
N PRO A 14 -3.97 -16.67 8.06
CA PRO A 14 -5.12 -16.47 7.18
C PRO A 14 -5.59 -15.02 7.16
N ALA A 15 -6.04 -14.57 6.00
CA ALA A 15 -6.71 -13.29 5.78
C ALA A 15 -7.86 -13.46 4.77
N LYS A 16 -8.74 -12.45 4.66
CA LYS A 16 -9.90 -12.47 3.76
C LYS A 16 -9.52 -12.83 2.32
N THR A 17 -8.36 -12.36 1.84
CA THR A 17 -7.87 -12.65 0.49
C THR A 17 -6.68 -13.62 0.51
N ARG A 18 -6.56 -14.42 -0.55
CA ARG A 18 -5.41 -15.31 -0.77
C ARG A 18 -4.08 -14.55 -0.85
N PHE A 19 -4.10 -13.34 -1.42
CA PHE A 19 -2.92 -12.48 -1.52
C PHE A 19 -2.46 -12.01 -0.13
N ALA A 20 -3.37 -11.47 0.68
CA ALA A 20 -3.04 -11.06 2.04
C ALA A 20 -2.56 -12.25 2.88
N THR A 21 -3.17 -13.43 2.71
CA THR A 21 -2.73 -14.67 3.37
C THR A 21 -1.29 -15.03 3.02
N ALA A 22 -0.92 -14.98 1.73
CA ALA A 22 0.43 -15.27 1.27
C ALA A 22 1.45 -14.27 1.86
N PHE A 23 1.17 -12.96 1.76
CA PHE A 23 2.04 -11.92 2.29
C PHE A 23 2.22 -12.03 3.81
N LEU A 24 1.13 -12.21 4.55
CA LEU A 24 1.18 -12.31 6.01
C LEU A 24 1.87 -13.58 6.49
N THR A 25 1.74 -14.67 5.75
CA THR A 25 2.48 -15.92 6.00
C THR A 25 3.97 -15.71 5.77
N LEU A 26 4.36 -15.05 4.67
CA LEU A 26 5.75 -14.70 4.38
C LEU A 26 6.36 -13.79 5.47
N HIS A 27 5.61 -12.78 5.91
CA HIS A 27 6.02 -11.90 7.00
C HIS A 27 6.22 -12.68 8.30
N ARG A 28 5.30 -13.59 8.63
CA ARG A 28 5.42 -14.44 9.82
C ARG A 28 6.61 -15.40 9.74
N MET A 29 6.89 -15.95 8.57
CA MET A 29 8.10 -16.77 8.35
C MET A 29 9.37 -15.95 8.62
N TYR A 30 9.41 -14.70 8.16
CA TYR A 30 10.53 -13.79 8.42
C TYR A 30 10.71 -13.49 9.90
N GLU A 31 9.63 -13.17 10.63
CA GLU A 31 9.68 -12.99 12.10
C GLU A 31 10.19 -14.24 12.83
N GLN A 32 9.92 -15.44 12.28
CA GLN A 32 10.37 -16.71 12.83
C GLN A 32 11.71 -17.20 12.25
N LYS A 33 12.39 -16.41 11.40
CA LYS A 33 13.62 -16.82 10.69
C LYS A 33 14.64 -17.54 11.58
N SER A 34 14.98 -16.97 12.73
CA SER A 34 15.96 -17.58 13.66
C SER A 34 15.47 -18.92 14.22
N ASN A 35 14.20 -18.98 14.61
CA ASN A 35 13.59 -20.19 15.14
C ASN A 35 13.47 -21.29 14.09
N LEU A 36 13.15 -20.92 12.85
CA LEU A 36 13.11 -21.84 11.71
C LEU A 36 14.52 -22.37 11.41
N LYS A 37 15.54 -21.52 11.33
CA LYS A 37 16.92 -22.00 11.16
C LYS A 37 17.32 -22.98 12.26
N LYS A 38 17.01 -22.68 13.53
CA LYS A 38 17.25 -23.60 14.66
C LYS A 38 16.52 -24.93 14.53
N LEU A 39 15.29 -24.92 14.06
CA LEU A 39 14.51 -26.13 13.79
C LEU A 39 15.23 -27.01 12.76
N PHE A 40 15.58 -26.46 11.61
CA PHE A 40 16.12 -27.23 10.49
C PHE A 40 17.57 -27.73 10.70
N VAL A 41 18.31 -27.19 11.67
CA VAL A 41 19.63 -27.71 12.08
C VAL A 41 19.58 -28.61 13.32
N SER A 42 18.40 -28.82 13.92
CA SER A 42 18.29 -29.61 15.15
C SER A 42 18.37 -31.10 14.86
N ASP A 43 18.99 -31.86 15.78
CA ASP A 43 18.99 -33.33 15.72
C ASP A 43 17.58 -33.91 15.72
N GLU A 44 16.63 -33.24 16.39
CA GLU A 44 15.21 -33.60 16.41
C GLU A 44 14.65 -33.61 14.98
N TYR A 45 14.98 -32.61 14.15
CA TYR A 45 14.54 -32.54 12.75
C TYR A 45 15.30 -33.52 11.87
N THR A 46 16.63 -33.52 11.94
CA THR A 46 17.51 -34.34 11.07
C THR A 46 17.22 -35.84 11.21
N ASN A 47 16.93 -36.31 12.43
CA ASN A 47 16.63 -37.73 12.69
C ASN A 47 15.15 -38.11 12.48
N SER A 48 14.27 -37.13 12.27
CA SER A 48 12.85 -37.39 12.04
C SER A 48 12.56 -38.03 10.68
N ALA A 49 11.33 -38.50 10.48
CA ALA A 49 10.86 -38.94 9.17
C ALA A 49 10.96 -37.81 8.13
N TYR A 50 10.56 -36.59 8.52
CA TYR A 50 10.58 -35.41 7.65
C TYR A 50 12.00 -35.03 7.20
N GLY A 51 12.99 -35.05 8.11
CA GLY A 51 14.39 -34.73 7.75
C GLY A 51 15.01 -35.74 6.78
N ARG A 52 14.53 -36.99 6.79
CA ARG A 52 14.99 -38.06 5.90
C ARG A 52 14.29 -38.09 4.54
N GLU A 53 13.20 -37.35 4.37
CA GLU A 53 12.52 -37.21 3.09
C GLU A 53 13.22 -36.19 2.18
N ALA A 54 13.15 -36.40 0.86
CA ALA A 54 13.74 -35.49 -0.12
C ALA A 54 13.19 -34.06 0.01
N ARG A 55 11.86 -33.91 0.16
CA ARG A 55 11.20 -32.61 0.35
C ARG A 55 11.61 -31.91 1.66
N GLY A 56 11.87 -32.68 2.71
CA GLY A 56 12.32 -32.12 3.99
C GLY A 56 13.75 -31.61 3.93
N ARG A 57 14.63 -32.27 3.17
CA ARG A 57 15.98 -31.77 2.87
C ARG A 57 15.94 -30.49 2.03
N GLU A 58 15.15 -30.49 0.95
CA GLU A 58 14.96 -29.30 0.10
C GLU A 58 14.42 -28.10 0.92
N SER A 59 13.46 -28.35 1.81
CA SER A 59 12.93 -27.33 2.72
C SER A 59 14.01 -26.78 3.66
N ALA A 60 14.91 -27.64 4.15
CA ALA A 60 16.04 -27.24 4.98
C ALA A 60 17.00 -26.34 4.19
N ASP A 61 17.35 -26.74 2.96
CA ASP A 61 18.25 -25.98 2.09
C ASP A 61 17.70 -24.57 1.80
N ILE A 62 16.39 -24.47 1.50
CA ILE A 62 15.71 -23.19 1.29
C ILE A 62 15.76 -22.33 2.56
N ILE A 63 15.42 -22.88 3.72
CA ILE A 63 15.36 -22.13 4.98
C ILE A 63 16.77 -21.74 5.48
N LEU A 64 17.80 -22.49 5.15
CA LEU A 64 19.17 -22.17 5.52
C LEU A 64 19.80 -21.16 4.54
N SER A 65 19.36 -21.15 3.29
CA SER A 65 19.86 -20.27 2.22
C SER A 65 19.78 -18.77 2.58
N PRO A 66 20.90 -18.04 2.51
CA PRO A 66 20.90 -16.58 2.62
C PRO A 66 20.11 -15.89 1.50
N SER A 67 20.18 -16.41 0.27
CA SER A 67 19.52 -15.79 -0.90
C SER A 67 18.00 -15.85 -0.77
N PHE A 68 17.46 -16.96 -0.25
CA PHE A 68 16.04 -17.08 0.06
C PHE A 68 15.58 -15.95 0.98
N TRP A 69 16.28 -15.73 2.11
CA TRP A 69 15.88 -14.68 3.05
C TRP A 69 16.08 -13.26 2.51
N ASN A 70 17.06 -13.04 1.65
CA ASN A 70 17.23 -11.75 0.97
C ASN A 70 16.01 -11.47 0.06
N ASN A 71 15.53 -12.49 -0.68
CA ASN A 71 14.33 -12.39 -1.50
C ASN A 71 13.07 -12.19 -0.65
N VAL A 72 12.96 -12.84 0.51
CA VAL A 72 11.87 -12.61 1.47
C VAL A 72 11.86 -11.15 1.92
N VAL A 73 13.00 -10.58 2.31
CA VAL A 73 13.09 -9.16 2.72
C VAL A 73 12.71 -8.25 1.57
N HIS A 74 13.17 -8.53 0.35
CA HIS A 74 12.81 -7.78 -0.85
C HIS A 74 11.30 -7.77 -1.07
N ALA A 75 10.66 -8.94 -1.05
CA ALA A 75 9.23 -9.08 -1.21
C ALA A 75 8.43 -8.36 -0.10
N LEU A 76 8.91 -8.38 1.14
CA LEU A 76 8.26 -7.68 2.25
C LEU A 76 8.38 -6.15 2.14
N LYS A 77 9.54 -5.64 1.71
CA LYS A 77 9.75 -4.20 1.46
C LYS A 77 8.85 -3.66 0.36
N ILE A 78 8.58 -4.47 -0.66
CA ILE A 78 7.69 -4.11 -1.77
C ILE A 78 6.21 -4.29 -1.41
N GLY A 79 5.86 -5.47 -0.89
CA GLY A 79 4.47 -5.81 -0.61
C GLY A 79 3.89 -5.09 0.59
N GLY A 80 4.71 -4.69 1.57
CA GLY A 80 4.27 -4.04 2.80
C GLY A 80 3.48 -2.76 2.54
N PRO A 81 4.04 -1.77 1.82
CA PRO A 81 3.33 -0.55 1.46
C PRO A 81 2.05 -0.82 0.66
N LEU A 82 2.08 -1.72 -0.33
CA LEU A 82 0.90 -2.05 -1.15
C LEU A 82 -0.21 -2.72 -0.34
N VAL A 83 0.13 -3.59 0.62
CA VAL A 83 -0.86 -4.20 1.54
C VAL A 83 -1.50 -3.14 2.43
N LYS A 84 -0.81 -2.05 2.78
CA LYS A 84 -1.42 -0.94 3.51
C LYS A 84 -2.46 -0.20 2.65
N VAL A 85 -2.15 0.05 1.38
CA VAL A 85 -3.12 0.64 0.43
C VAL A 85 -4.36 -0.25 0.30
N LEU A 86 -4.16 -1.56 0.16
CA LEU A 86 -5.29 -2.51 0.08
C LEU A 86 -6.14 -2.53 1.35
N ARG A 87 -5.52 -2.40 2.53
CA ARG A 87 -6.27 -2.29 3.79
C ARG A 87 -7.08 -1.01 3.86
N LEU A 88 -6.51 0.12 3.43
CA LEU A 88 -7.20 1.40 3.40
C LEU A 88 -8.50 1.33 2.58
N VAL A 89 -8.47 0.68 1.40
CA VAL A 89 -9.67 0.55 0.55
C VAL A 89 -10.66 -0.51 1.04
N ASP A 90 -10.18 -1.49 1.82
CA ASP A 90 -11.02 -2.51 2.45
C ASP A 90 -11.63 -2.04 3.79
N GLU A 91 -11.13 -0.94 4.37
CA GLU A 91 -11.59 -0.38 5.64
C GLU A 91 -12.86 0.47 5.43
N GLU A 92 -13.96 0.09 6.08
CA GLU A 92 -15.26 0.77 5.93
C GLU A 92 -15.38 2.09 6.72
N GLN A 93 -14.38 2.43 7.55
CA GLN A 93 -14.46 3.57 8.48
C GLN A 93 -14.20 4.93 7.82
N MET A 94 -13.38 4.98 6.78
CA MET A 94 -12.97 6.21 6.10
C MET A 94 -13.33 6.14 4.62
N PRO A 95 -13.91 7.18 4.00
CA PRO A 95 -14.19 7.17 2.57
C PRO A 95 -12.88 7.06 1.77
N PRO A 96 -12.56 5.91 1.14
CA PRO A 96 -11.23 5.67 0.58
C PRO A 96 -10.95 6.51 -0.66
N MET A 97 -12.00 7.04 -1.29
CA MET A 97 -11.94 7.82 -2.53
C MET A 97 -11.00 9.03 -2.43
N GLY A 98 -11.01 9.72 -1.29
CA GLY A 98 -10.17 10.91 -1.07
C GLY A 98 -8.73 10.62 -0.65
N TYR A 99 -8.38 9.35 -0.45
CA TYR A 99 -7.07 8.95 0.09
C TYR A 99 -6.32 7.99 -0.82
N LEU A 100 -6.99 7.28 -1.72
CA LEU A 100 -6.38 6.22 -2.53
C LEU A 100 -5.20 6.72 -3.37
N TYR A 101 -5.34 7.88 -4.02
CA TYR A 101 -4.27 8.46 -4.85
C TYR A 101 -3.02 8.72 -4.00
N GLU A 102 -3.17 9.45 -2.90
CA GLU A 102 -2.09 9.74 -1.95
C GLU A 102 -1.48 8.47 -1.35
N ALA A 103 -2.31 7.49 -1.00
CA ALA A 103 -1.84 6.24 -0.43
C ALA A 103 -0.99 5.44 -1.43
N MET A 104 -1.32 5.48 -2.71
CA MET A 104 -0.52 4.85 -3.76
C MET A 104 0.82 5.54 -3.95
N ASP A 105 0.84 6.88 -3.98
CA ASP A 105 2.08 7.66 -4.06
C ASP A 105 3.01 7.37 -2.89
N ARG A 106 2.51 7.47 -1.65
CA ARG A 106 3.27 7.12 -0.44
C ARG A 106 3.75 5.67 -0.46
N ALA A 107 2.99 4.75 -1.06
CA ALA A 107 3.43 3.38 -1.21
C ALA A 107 4.63 3.26 -2.16
N LYS A 108 4.60 3.96 -3.31
CA LYS A 108 5.75 4.03 -4.24
C LYS A 108 6.95 4.67 -3.56
N GLU A 109 6.79 5.78 -2.85
CA GLU A 109 7.88 6.43 -2.11
C GLU A 109 8.51 5.50 -1.06
N ALA A 110 7.69 4.84 -0.24
CA ALA A 110 8.17 3.90 0.77
C ALA A 110 8.94 2.72 0.16
N ILE A 111 8.51 2.24 -1.00
CA ILE A 111 9.24 1.22 -1.76
C ILE A 111 10.58 1.79 -2.22
N GLN A 112 10.60 2.94 -2.87
CA GLN A 112 11.80 3.57 -3.39
C GLN A 112 12.85 3.81 -2.29
N VAL A 113 12.47 4.41 -1.16
CA VAL A 113 13.37 4.68 -0.02
C VAL A 113 13.92 3.37 0.59
N SER A 114 13.22 2.25 0.43
CA SER A 114 13.66 0.95 0.96
C SER A 114 14.83 0.32 0.18
N PHE A 115 15.20 0.87 -0.98
CA PHE A 115 16.25 0.33 -1.85
C PHE A 115 17.22 1.42 -2.32
N SER A 116 18.51 1.11 -2.30
CA SER A 116 19.56 1.99 -2.86
C SER A 116 19.68 1.90 -4.39
N ASP A 117 19.07 0.90 -5.00
CA ASP A 117 19.21 0.54 -6.41
C ASP A 117 17.83 0.51 -7.07
N GLN A 118 17.65 1.35 -8.09
CA GLN A 118 16.41 1.46 -8.85
C GLN A 118 16.03 0.16 -9.55
N GLY A 119 17.01 -0.66 -9.97
CA GLY A 119 16.77 -1.94 -10.63
C GLY A 119 15.94 -2.91 -9.79
N LYS A 120 15.94 -2.74 -8.45
CA LYS A 120 15.22 -3.61 -7.51
C LYS A 120 13.72 -3.35 -7.45
N TYR A 121 13.25 -2.18 -7.86
CA TYR A 121 11.83 -1.81 -7.79
C TYR A 121 11.26 -1.25 -9.09
N LYS A 122 12.09 -0.85 -10.06
CA LYS A 122 11.64 -0.29 -11.34
C LYS A 122 10.59 -1.16 -12.04
N ARG A 123 10.86 -2.46 -12.19
CA ARG A 123 9.91 -3.38 -12.81
C ARG A 123 8.60 -3.50 -12.04
N VAL A 124 8.65 -3.32 -10.72
CA VAL A 124 7.44 -3.31 -9.89
C VAL A 124 6.64 -2.03 -10.11
N PHE A 125 7.29 -0.87 -10.25
CA PHE A 125 6.60 0.38 -10.57
C PHE A 125 5.89 0.29 -11.92
N GLU A 126 6.54 -0.26 -12.94
CA GLU A 126 5.89 -0.51 -14.25
C GLU A 126 4.63 -1.39 -14.12
N ILE A 127 4.62 -2.36 -13.20
CA ILE A 127 3.45 -3.19 -12.92
C ILE A 127 2.37 -2.41 -12.18
N ILE A 128 2.77 -1.60 -11.19
CA ILE A 128 1.86 -0.74 -10.42
C ILE A 128 1.20 0.26 -11.36
N ASP A 129 1.96 1.01 -12.14
CA ASP A 129 1.48 2.06 -13.03
C ASP A 129 0.54 1.47 -14.09
N LYS A 130 0.92 0.36 -14.72
CA LYS A 130 0.03 -0.35 -15.65
C LYS A 130 -1.30 -0.76 -15.01
N ARG A 131 -1.29 -1.19 -13.74
CA ARG A 131 -2.52 -1.58 -13.01
C ARG A 131 -3.31 -0.36 -12.54
N TRP A 132 -2.62 0.70 -12.16
CA TRP A 132 -3.19 1.98 -11.80
C TRP A 132 -4.02 2.52 -12.96
N ASP A 133 -3.39 2.74 -14.11
CA ASP A 133 -4.00 3.37 -15.28
C ASP A 133 -5.14 2.52 -15.88
N SER A 134 -5.04 1.20 -15.79
CA SER A 134 -6.01 0.31 -16.44
C SER A 134 -7.20 -0.11 -15.57
N LYS A 135 -7.09 -0.03 -14.24
CA LYS A 135 -8.07 -0.67 -13.33
C LYS A 135 -8.37 0.08 -12.04
N LEU A 136 -7.43 0.84 -11.49
CA LEU A 136 -7.57 1.40 -10.13
C LEU A 136 -7.76 2.90 -10.13
N HIS A 137 -7.15 3.61 -11.09
CA HIS A 137 -7.30 5.04 -11.24
C HIS A 137 -8.62 5.39 -11.94
N SER A 138 -9.26 6.45 -11.48
CA SER A 138 -10.37 7.08 -12.19
C SER A 138 -10.37 8.57 -11.87
N PRO A 139 -10.94 9.42 -12.74
CA PRO A 139 -11.15 10.84 -12.46
C PRO A 139 -11.74 11.12 -11.06
N LEU A 140 -12.61 10.23 -10.58
CA LEU A 140 -13.23 10.34 -9.26
C LEU A 140 -12.23 10.21 -8.09
N HIS A 141 -11.17 9.42 -8.24
CA HIS A 141 -10.11 9.31 -7.22
C HIS A 141 -9.23 10.56 -7.18
N ALA A 142 -8.92 11.12 -8.36
CA ALA A 142 -8.19 12.38 -8.47
C ALA A 142 -8.99 13.53 -7.84
N ALA A 143 -10.27 13.66 -8.22
CA ALA A 143 -11.18 14.63 -7.60
C ALA A 143 -11.32 14.42 -6.09
N GLY A 144 -11.37 13.16 -5.64
CA GLY A 144 -11.38 12.82 -4.23
C GLY A 144 -10.18 13.39 -3.48
N LEU A 145 -8.96 13.25 -4.01
CA LEU A 145 -7.76 13.81 -3.38
C LEU A 145 -7.75 15.34 -3.41
N VAL A 146 -8.07 15.95 -4.56
CA VAL A 146 -8.12 17.42 -4.72
C VAL A 146 -9.10 18.06 -3.73
N LEU A 147 -10.25 17.42 -3.49
CA LEU A 147 -11.29 17.90 -2.59
C LEU A 147 -11.16 17.39 -1.15
N ASN A 148 -10.09 16.67 -0.81
CA ASN A 148 -9.83 16.22 0.56
C ASN A 148 -9.08 17.31 1.34
N PRO A 149 -9.73 18.08 2.24
CA PRO A 149 -9.07 19.17 2.95
C PRO A 149 -7.99 18.71 3.92
N GLU A 150 -7.99 17.45 4.37
CA GLU A 150 -6.92 16.91 5.21
C GLU A 150 -5.60 16.87 4.44
N LEU A 151 -5.66 16.39 3.19
CA LEU A 151 -4.49 16.13 2.36
C LEU A 151 -4.15 17.31 1.45
N PHE A 152 -5.16 18.02 0.94
CA PHE A 152 -4.99 19.07 -0.05
C PHE A 152 -4.08 20.19 0.47
N TYR A 153 -4.42 20.79 1.61
CA TYR A 153 -3.67 21.96 2.10
C TYR A 153 -2.27 21.61 2.62
N ASP A 154 -2.06 20.38 3.09
CA ASP A 154 -0.73 19.91 3.49
C ASP A 154 0.16 19.61 2.27
N ASN A 155 -0.42 19.44 1.07
CA ASN A 155 0.29 19.00 -0.14
C ASN A 155 -0.06 19.83 -1.39
N GLU A 156 -0.52 21.08 -1.22
CA GLU A 156 -1.15 21.87 -2.29
C GLU A 156 -0.22 21.99 -3.50
N GLU A 157 1.04 22.38 -3.29
CA GLU A 157 2.00 22.58 -4.38
C GLU A 157 2.20 21.30 -5.22
N ARG A 158 2.31 20.15 -4.56
CA ARG A 158 2.47 18.86 -5.24
C ARG A 158 1.21 18.46 -6.00
N ILE A 159 0.04 18.63 -5.38
CA ILE A 159 -1.25 18.28 -5.96
C ILE A 159 -1.54 19.14 -7.19
N LEU A 160 -1.30 20.46 -7.09
CA LEU A 160 -1.53 21.38 -8.19
C LEU A 160 -0.46 21.30 -9.29
N GLY A 161 0.74 20.83 -8.95
CA GLY A 161 1.83 20.57 -9.90
C GLY A 161 1.71 19.24 -10.66
N ASP A 162 0.83 18.32 -10.21
CA ASP A 162 0.55 17.05 -10.89
C ASP A 162 -0.55 17.25 -11.95
N GLU A 163 -0.12 17.51 -13.19
CA GLU A 163 -1.01 17.73 -14.34
C GLU A 163 -1.98 16.56 -14.57
N PRO A 164 -1.55 15.28 -14.61
CA PRO A 164 -2.46 14.13 -14.67
C PRO A 164 -3.53 14.12 -13.57
N LEU A 165 -3.16 14.46 -12.34
CA LEU A 165 -4.12 14.53 -11.23
C LEU A 165 -5.13 15.67 -11.42
N LEU A 166 -4.68 16.87 -11.78
CA LEU A 166 -5.60 17.99 -12.01
C LEU A 166 -6.52 17.76 -13.20
N ASN A 167 -6.02 17.18 -14.30
CA ASN A 167 -6.85 16.79 -15.43
C ASN A 167 -7.92 15.77 -14.98
N GLY A 168 -7.55 14.79 -14.15
CA GLY A 168 -8.50 13.85 -13.57
C GLY A 168 -9.60 14.53 -12.72
N TYR A 169 -9.30 15.61 -12.02
CA TYR A 169 -10.31 16.40 -11.30
C TYR A 169 -11.32 17.05 -12.27
N TYR A 170 -10.85 17.73 -13.31
CA TYR A 170 -11.73 18.37 -14.30
C TYR A 170 -12.53 17.36 -15.11
N GLU A 171 -11.92 16.26 -15.57
CA GLU A 171 -12.62 15.16 -16.24
C GLU A 171 -13.74 14.59 -15.36
N CYS A 172 -13.54 14.56 -14.04
CA CYS A 172 -14.58 14.10 -13.12
C CYS A 172 -15.77 15.07 -13.08
N ILE A 173 -15.52 16.38 -13.10
CA ILE A 173 -16.56 17.40 -13.12
C ILE A 173 -17.34 17.31 -14.43
N GLU A 174 -16.66 17.33 -15.57
CA GLU A 174 -17.28 17.26 -16.90
C GLU A 174 -18.15 16.01 -17.04
N LYS A 175 -17.70 14.88 -16.49
CA LYS A 175 -18.43 13.61 -16.55
C LYS A 175 -19.66 13.57 -15.64
N LEU A 176 -19.60 14.18 -14.47
CA LEU A 176 -20.68 14.10 -13.46
C LEU A 176 -21.70 15.24 -13.58
N ILE A 177 -21.30 16.38 -14.13
CA ILE A 177 -22.09 17.61 -14.16
C ILE A 177 -22.30 18.03 -15.62
N PRO A 178 -23.45 17.70 -16.24
CA PRO A 178 -23.70 18.03 -17.64
C PRO A 178 -23.90 19.53 -17.91
N GLU A 179 -24.28 20.31 -16.89
CA GLU A 179 -24.60 21.73 -17.04
C GLU A 179 -23.35 22.60 -16.89
N GLU A 180 -22.92 23.23 -17.98
CA GLU A 180 -21.73 24.10 -18.04
C GLU A 180 -21.79 25.23 -17.00
N SER A 181 -22.97 25.83 -16.79
CA SER A 181 -23.16 26.91 -15.79
C SER A 181 -22.83 26.46 -14.36
N VAL A 182 -22.98 25.16 -14.07
CA VAL A 182 -22.65 24.58 -12.77
C VAL A 182 -21.16 24.23 -12.72
N GLN A 183 -20.57 23.78 -13.82
CA GLN A 183 -19.11 23.55 -13.92
C GLN A 183 -18.31 24.84 -13.67
N ASP A 184 -18.74 25.96 -14.26
CA ASP A 184 -18.13 27.28 -14.07
C ASP A 184 -18.18 27.68 -12.58
N LYS A 185 -19.35 27.52 -11.95
CA LYS A 185 -19.52 27.78 -10.51
C LYS A 185 -18.63 26.89 -9.65
N ILE A 186 -18.48 25.61 -9.99
CA ILE A 186 -17.57 24.70 -9.27
C ILE A 186 -16.13 25.20 -9.37
N THR A 187 -15.71 25.68 -10.55
CA THR A 187 -14.36 26.23 -10.77
C THR A 187 -14.12 27.49 -9.95
N GLU A 188 -15.11 28.38 -9.87
CA GLU A 188 -15.07 29.56 -8.97
C GLU A 188 -14.98 29.14 -7.50
N GLN A 189 -15.82 28.19 -7.05
CA GLN A 189 -15.82 27.69 -5.67
C GLN A 189 -14.52 26.96 -5.32
N PHE A 190 -13.91 26.26 -6.27
CA PHE A 190 -12.62 25.61 -6.08
C PHE A 190 -11.52 26.64 -5.79
N SER A 191 -11.56 27.81 -6.42
CA SER A 191 -10.62 28.90 -6.13
C SER A 191 -10.77 29.41 -4.69
N ILE A 192 -12.02 29.57 -4.21
CA ILE A 192 -12.32 29.98 -2.83
C ILE A 192 -11.84 28.91 -1.83
N TYR A 193 -12.10 27.63 -2.12
CA TYR A 193 -11.61 26.50 -1.34
C TYR A 193 -10.08 26.52 -1.26
N ARG A 194 -9.41 26.55 -2.40
CA ARG A 194 -7.95 26.55 -2.51
C ARG A 194 -7.32 27.69 -1.72
N ASN A 195 -7.82 28.91 -1.89
CA ASN A 195 -7.26 30.10 -1.25
C ASN A 195 -7.66 30.28 0.21
N VAL A 196 -8.42 29.33 0.79
CA VAL A 196 -8.86 29.38 2.19
C VAL A 196 -9.71 30.63 2.46
N GLU A 197 -10.54 31.00 1.50
CA GLU A 197 -11.35 32.22 1.55
C GLU A 197 -12.74 31.96 2.16
N GLN A 198 -13.44 33.03 2.53
CA GLN A 198 -14.81 32.99 3.03
C GLN A 198 -15.02 31.99 4.19
N LEU A 199 -15.92 31.01 4.02
CA LEU A 199 -16.23 30.01 5.05
C LEU A 199 -15.06 29.05 5.29
N PHE A 200 -14.24 28.76 4.27
CA PHE A 200 -13.07 27.88 4.40
C PHE A 200 -11.96 28.50 5.24
N GLY A 201 -11.90 29.83 5.31
CA GLY A 201 -10.95 30.59 6.15
C GLY A 201 -11.32 30.70 7.62
N LYS A 202 -12.52 30.26 8.02
CA LYS A 202 -12.90 30.30 9.44
C LYS A 202 -12.05 29.33 10.25
N ASN A 203 -11.58 29.75 11.43
CA ASN A 203 -10.81 28.90 12.35
C ASN A 203 -11.50 27.56 12.67
N MET A 204 -12.83 27.50 12.67
CA MET A 204 -13.57 26.24 12.85
C MET A 204 -13.36 25.26 11.68
N ALA A 205 -13.42 25.76 10.44
CA ALA A 205 -13.25 24.96 9.23
C ALA A 205 -11.80 24.44 9.14
N ILE A 206 -10.82 25.30 9.44
CA ILE A 206 -9.40 24.94 9.45
C ILE A 206 -9.13 23.82 10.47
N ARG A 207 -9.68 23.89 11.69
CA ARG A 207 -9.52 22.84 12.70
C ARG A 207 -10.15 21.52 12.28
N GLN A 208 -11.28 21.55 11.57
CA GLN A 208 -12.03 20.36 11.19
C GLN A 208 -11.42 19.60 10.00
N ARG A 209 -10.47 20.18 9.26
CA ARG A 209 -9.83 19.54 8.10
C ARG A 209 -9.30 18.13 8.38
N LYS A 210 -8.83 17.87 9.60
CA LYS A 210 -8.20 16.60 10.03
C LYS A 210 -9.08 15.78 10.99
N THR A 211 -10.36 16.12 11.11
CA THR A 211 -11.28 15.51 12.09
C THR A 211 -12.46 14.92 11.33
N ASN A 212 -12.26 13.73 10.74
CA ASN A 212 -13.34 12.88 10.23
C ASN A 212 -13.41 11.61 11.08
#